data_AF-A0A9D8AIS6-F1
#
_entry.id   AF-A0A9D8AIS6-F1
#
_cell.length_a   1.000
_cell.length_b   1.000
_cell.length_c   1.000
_cell.angle_alpha   90.00
_cell.angle_beta   90.00
_cell.angle_gamma   90.00
#
_symmetry.space_group_name_H-M   'P 1'
#
loop_
_entity.id
_entity.type
_entity.pdbx_description
1 polymer ?
#
loop_
_entity_poly.entity_id
_entity_poly.type
_entity_poly.pdbx_seq_one_letter_code
_entity_poly.pdbx_strand_id
1 'polypeptide(L)'
;MKIKIVILFKIFTISFLLITCTNSSAFPPHENEQFKKFATIDVLVVIYSNTAGKKILASEIDGLKNGIQLAREFIWRNSGCNLNLNIKYLEIDEFKRKQFFPGNGLLFPEFVEDDFLKHGIQPDQYGIIFLIYSPPKGGGNYGGMKIFVETGYSFFQFPCKTSVLYPGDNTQINYGATWLFTHEIQNSIDLVCYEGSGTPEMWHGDKPLDYSMRAGEQFSYQAEIFRNFNKYLEIKSPWGRIDQSTDGDNDGLPDNDVRIPLDELRFGSDSTKSDTDYDGLNDLQEFTCGIYKSSDAKNKDTDNDGKNDGKDIFPLNDLYPHIPKMRPLMDSKWDSWYLINNTLDFSSQSFFLDSSLNTKIFMSWDNNFLYVGCEMDAPAELHLDIDLLNNGWWHGKDNYRLVADPFSTRFNEIRVMDATVEAREFRKSLGKGFYEMWDDEPEYIGKFGRIIDESSVELFTKAYEDKYLIKIKIPNNNRIPFQLKENKQIGFRIYFTAQELGSTKSWATVFEQYEFFQVTLK
;
A
#
# COMPACT_ATOMS: atom_id res chain seq x y z
N MET A 1 105.19 12.79 -11.25
CA MET A 1 105.27 12.17 -9.92
C MET A 1 103.88 11.63 -9.59
N LYS A 2 103.77 10.32 -9.30
CA LYS A 2 102.52 9.55 -9.06
C LYS A 2 101.78 10.10 -7.81
N ILE A 3 100.45 10.03 -7.73
CA ILE A 3 99.63 8.96 -7.10
C ILE A 3 98.15 9.24 -7.49
N LYS A 4 97.46 8.43 -8.31
CA LYS A 4 96.60 7.25 -8.01
C LYS A 4 95.59 7.41 -6.86
N ILE A 5 94.31 7.62 -7.18
CA ILE A 5 93.17 7.04 -6.45
C ILE A 5 92.20 6.43 -7.46
N VAL A 6 91.87 5.16 -7.21
CA VAL A 6 90.98 4.26 -7.96
C VAL A 6 89.65 4.23 -7.22
N ILE A 7 88.51 4.42 -7.89
CA ILE A 7 87.22 3.86 -7.45
C ILE A 7 86.43 3.33 -8.65
N LEU A 8 85.86 2.14 -8.44
CA LEU A 8 85.35 1.14 -9.36
C LEU A 8 84.08 1.51 -10.16
N PHE A 9 84.04 0.91 -11.36
CA PHE A 9 82.89 0.68 -12.23
C PHE A 9 81.77 -0.14 -11.56
N LYS A 10 80.51 0.13 -11.91
CA LYS A 10 79.49 -0.91 -12.16
C LYS A 10 78.45 -0.45 -13.18
N ILE A 11 78.47 -1.13 -14.33
CA ILE A 11 77.51 -1.09 -15.42
C ILE A 11 76.29 -1.92 -14.99
N PHE A 12 75.08 -1.36 -15.11
CA PHE A 12 73.84 -2.12 -15.00
C PHE A 12 73.35 -2.50 -16.39
N THR A 13 73.42 -3.79 -16.67
CA THR A 13 72.85 -4.46 -17.83
C THR A 13 71.33 -4.57 -17.64
N ILE A 14 70.55 -4.05 -18.60
CA ILE A 14 69.09 -4.22 -18.65
C ILE A 14 68.82 -5.60 -19.26
N SER A 15 68.31 -6.52 -18.43
CA SER A 15 67.76 -7.80 -18.89
C SER A 15 66.26 -7.67 -19.11
N PHE A 16 65.83 -7.90 -20.35
CA PHE A 16 64.44 -8.14 -20.71
C PHE A 16 63.98 -9.47 -20.09
N LEU A 17 63.02 -9.41 -19.16
CA LEU A 17 62.33 -10.59 -18.66
C LEU A 17 61.08 -10.80 -19.51
N LEU A 18 61.12 -11.77 -20.42
CA LEU A 18 59.92 -12.33 -21.04
C LEU A 18 59.11 -13.03 -19.94
N ILE A 19 58.00 -12.43 -19.52
CA ILE A 19 56.96 -13.10 -18.76
C ILE A 19 56.08 -13.83 -19.77
N THR A 20 56.22 -15.14 -19.82
CA THR A 20 55.31 -16.05 -20.53
C THR A 20 53.92 -15.93 -19.91
N CYS A 21 52.93 -15.53 -20.71
CA CYS A 21 51.52 -15.57 -20.35
C CYS A 21 51.12 -17.03 -20.15
N THR A 22 51.13 -17.51 -18.90
CA THR A 22 50.41 -18.72 -18.53
C THR A 22 48.93 -18.42 -18.57
N ASN A 23 48.21 -19.14 -19.41
CA ASN A 23 46.76 -19.20 -19.47
C ASN A 23 46.17 -19.10 -18.06
N SER A 24 45.54 -17.97 -17.76
CA SER A 24 44.55 -17.92 -16.70
C SER A 24 43.50 -18.95 -17.08
N SER A 25 43.33 -19.96 -16.23
CA SER A 25 42.19 -20.85 -16.22
C SER A 25 40.94 -20.01 -16.49
N ALA A 26 40.36 -20.18 -17.68
CA ALA A 26 38.96 -19.87 -17.87
C ALA A 26 38.24 -20.71 -16.82
N PHE A 27 37.72 -20.06 -15.78
CA PHE A 27 36.67 -20.67 -14.99
C PHE A 27 35.62 -21.13 -16.00
N PRO A 28 35.10 -22.36 -15.89
CA PRO A 28 33.97 -22.74 -16.73
C PRO A 28 32.89 -21.66 -16.51
N PRO A 29 32.20 -21.20 -17.57
CA PRO A 29 31.03 -20.34 -17.37
C PRO A 29 30.14 -21.06 -16.34
N HIS A 30 29.70 -20.35 -15.31
CA HIS A 30 28.73 -20.88 -14.36
C HIS A 30 27.50 -21.31 -15.17
N GLU A 31 27.43 -22.60 -15.47
CA GLU A 31 26.26 -23.21 -16.10
C GLU A 31 25.14 -23.12 -15.07
N ASN A 32 24.18 -22.23 -15.34
CA ASN A 32 22.96 -21.89 -14.58
C ASN A 32 23.03 -20.62 -13.70
N GLU A 33 23.50 -19.49 -14.24
CA GLU A 33 23.00 -18.20 -13.72
C GLU A 33 21.49 -18.13 -13.99
N GLN A 34 20.70 -18.12 -12.93
CA GLN A 34 19.25 -17.94 -12.98
C GLN A 34 18.94 -16.44 -12.92
N PHE A 35 17.87 -16.04 -13.60
CA PHE A 35 17.53 -14.63 -13.78
C PHE A 35 16.04 -14.40 -13.54
N LYS A 36 15.73 -13.42 -12.71
CA LYS A 36 14.39 -12.83 -12.61
C LYS A 36 14.19 -11.83 -13.74
N LYS A 37 13.20 -12.10 -14.60
CA LYS A 37 12.71 -11.14 -15.61
C LYS A 37 11.60 -10.29 -15.04
N PHE A 38 11.58 -9.01 -15.42
CA PHE A 38 10.54 -8.06 -15.01
C PHE A 38 10.33 -6.99 -16.08
N ALA A 39 9.13 -6.41 -16.10
CA ALA A 39 8.82 -5.26 -16.92
C ALA A 39 9.44 -3.99 -16.32
N THR A 40 9.97 -3.12 -17.17
CA THR A 40 10.37 -1.77 -16.80
C THR A 40 9.64 -0.74 -17.67
N ILE A 41 8.97 0.21 -17.01
CA ILE A 41 8.39 1.40 -17.64
C ILE A 41 9.26 2.60 -17.28
N ASP A 42 9.75 3.33 -18.28
CA ASP A 42 10.46 4.59 -18.05
C ASP A 42 9.43 5.69 -17.77
N VAL A 43 9.52 6.28 -16.57
CA VAL A 43 8.59 7.31 -16.08
C VAL A 43 9.31 8.63 -15.91
N LEU A 44 8.81 9.71 -16.50
CA LEU A 44 9.25 11.06 -16.22
C LEU A 44 8.29 11.74 -15.26
N VAL A 45 8.75 12.05 -14.04
CA VAL A 45 8.01 12.91 -13.11
C VAL A 45 8.43 14.36 -13.36
N VAL A 46 7.49 15.18 -13.82
CA VAL A 46 7.68 16.62 -14.03
C VAL A 46 7.09 17.37 -12.83
N ILE A 47 7.86 18.30 -12.26
CA ILE A 47 7.43 19.12 -11.12
C ILE A 47 7.47 20.59 -11.55
N TYR A 48 6.29 21.20 -11.70
CA TYR A 48 6.18 22.65 -11.79
C TYR A 48 6.31 23.25 -10.39
N SER A 49 7.55 23.56 -9.99
CA SER A 49 7.87 24.04 -8.65
C SER A 49 7.52 25.52 -8.44
N ASN A 50 7.30 26.29 -9.50
CA ASN A 50 7.04 27.72 -9.41
C ASN A 50 5.82 28.13 -10.23
N THR A 51 4.68 28.26 -9.56
CA THR A 51 3.39 28.53 -10.22
C THR A 51 2.66 29.66 -9.51
N ALA A 52 1.67 30.24 -10.19
CA ALA A 52 0.81 31.26 -9.61
C ALA A 52 -0.02 30.77 -8.40
N GLY A 53 -0.16 29.46 -8.18
CA GLY A 53 -0.82 28.91 -7.00
C GLY A 53 0.10 28.79 -5.79
N LYS A 54 1.31 28.26 -5.99
CA LYS A 54 2.32 28.14 -4.95
C LYS A 54 3.71 27.95 -5.56
N LYS A 55 4.74 28.47 -4.85
CA LYS A 55 6.12 27.99 -5.02
C LYS A 55 6.34 26.82 -4.06
N ILE A 56 6.63 25.65 -4.61
CA ILE A 56 6.95 24.43 -3.88
C ILE A 56 8.39 24.57 -3.39
N LEU A 57 8.62 24.42 -2.09
CA LEU A 57 9.94 24.54 -1.49
C LEU A 57 10.79 23.30 -1.81
N ALA A 58 12.11 23.44 -1.81
CA ALA A 58 13.03 22.32 -2.08
C ALA A 58 12.78 21.13 -1.14
N SER A 59 12.57 21.38 0.16
CA SER A 59 12.24 20.33 1.14
C SER A 59 10.90 19.65 0.86
N GLU A 60 9.91 20.38 0.32
CA GLU A 60 8.63 19.79 -0.09
C GLU A 60 8.80 18.93 -1.34
N ILE A 61 9.67 19.33 -2.29
CA ILE A 61 10.04 18.55 -3.47
C ILE A 61 10.74 17.25 -3.04
N ASP A 62 11.67 17.31 -2.09
CA ASP A 62 12.33 16.11 -1.55
C ASP A 62 11.30 15.19 -0.88
N GLY A 63 10.35 15.74 -0.12
CA GLY A 63 9.23 14.99 0.44
C GLY A 63 8.36 14.30 -0.62
N LEU A 64 8.07 14.97 -1.73
CA LEU A 64 7.35 14.40 -2.87
C LEU A 64 8.14 13.25 -3.50
N LYS A 65 9.45 13.42 -3.74
CA LYS A 65 10.32 12.39 -4.31
C LYS A 65 10.38 11.16 -3.41
N ASN A 66 10.52 11.35 -2.10
CA ASN A 66 10.53 10.25 -1.14
C ASN A 66 9.18 9.50 -1.12
N GLY A 67 8.06 10.23 -1.17
CA GLY A 67 6.72 9.63 -1.27
C GLY A 67 6.54 8.80 -2.56
N ILE A 68 7.10 9.25 -3.68
CA ILE A 68 7.07 8.53 -4.96
C ILE A 68 7.99 7.30 -4.95
N GLN A 69 9.14 7.35 -4.28
CA GLN A 69 9.96 6.15 -4.10
C GLN A 69 9.23 5.09 -3.28
N LEU A 70 8.48 5.50 -2.26
CA LEU A 70 7.65 4.59 -1.47
C LEU A 70 6.54 3.97 -2.33
N ALA A 71 5.91 4.74 -3.21
CA ALA A 71 4.93 4.23 -4.18
C ALA A 71 5.56 3.24 -5.18
N ARG A 72 6.79 3.52 -5.62
CA ARG A 72 7.56 2.63 -6.50
C ARG A 72 7.86 1.29 -5.84
N GLU A 73 8.27 1.30 -4.57
CA GLU A 73 8.47 0.06 -3.80
C GLU A 73 7.15 -0.69 -3.59
N PHE A 74 6.07 0.02 -3.26
CA PHE A 74 4.73 -0.57 -3.14
C PHE A 74 4.31 -1.32 -4.41
N ILE A 75 4.49 -0.72 -5.58
CA ILE A 75 4.18 -1.36 -6.88
C ILE A 75 5.12 -2.56 -7.13
N TRP A 76 6.42 -2.41 -6.86
CA TRP A 76 7.39 -3.49 -7.02
C TRP A 76 7.03 -4.71 -6.17
N ARG A 77 6.78 -4.49 -4.86
CA ARG A 77 6.34 -5.51 -3.89
C ARG A 77 5.06 -6.19 -4.35
N ASN A 78 4.01 -5.41 -4.59
CA ASN A 78 2.70 -5.97 -4.90
C ASN A 78 2.60 -6.51 -6.33
N SER A 79 3.56 -6.24 -7.21
CA SER A 79 3.68 -6.96 -8.49
C SER A 79 4.41 -8.30 -8.37
N GLY A 80 4.92 -8.69 -7.20
CA GLY A 80 5.78 -9.86 -7.03
C GLY A 80 7.12 -9.71 -7.74
N CYS A 81 7.72 -8.52 -7.64
CA CYS A 81 8.97 -8.14 -8.31
C CYS A 81 8.88 -8.23 -9.86
N ASN A 82 7.69 -7.99 -10.43
CA ASN A 82 7.47 -8.12 -11.89
C ASN A 82 7.33 -6.77 -12.62
N LEU A 83 7.15 -5.65 -11.91
CA LEU A 83 7.03 -4.31 -12.50
C LEU A 83 7.90 -3.28 -11.81
N ASN A 84 8.94 -2.82 -12.51
CA ASN A 84 9.77 -1.70 -12.10
C ASN A 84 9.34 -0.41 -12.80
N LEU A 85 9.23 0.68 -12.04
CA LEU A 85 9.13 2.03 -12.59
C LEU A 85 10.51 2.67 -12.56
N ASN A 86 11.10 2.94 -13.72
CA ASN A 86 12.37 3.65 -13.83
C ASN A 86 12.12 5.17 -13.84
N ILE A 87 12.12 5.77 -12.67
CA ILE A 87 11.67 7.15 -12.46
C ILE A 87 12.82 8.14 -12.66
N LYS A 88 12.61 9.12 -13.54
CA LYS A 88 13.44 10.33 -13.68
C LYS A 88 12.64 11.55 -13.27
N TYR A 89 13.33 12.57 -12.77
CA TYR A 89 12.71 13.83 -12.35
C TYR A 89 13.16 14.99 -13.23
N LEU A 90 12.20 15.83 -13.63
CA LEU A 90 12.44 17.14 -14.24
C LEU A 90 11.73 18.20 -13.40
N GLU A 91 12.51 19.12 -12.82
CA GLU A 91 11.97 20.30 -12.15
C GLU A 91 11.95 21.48 -13.12
N ILE A 92 10.80 22.13 -13.23
CA ILE A 92 10.61 23.37 -14.00
C ILE A 92 10.27 24.49 -13.01
N ASP A 93 11.27 25.29 -12.63
CA ASP A 93 11.16 26.46 -11.73
C ASP A 93 10.84 27.77 -12.48
N GLU A 94 10.63 27.70 -13.80
CA GLU A 94 10.10 28.84 -14.57
C GLU A 94 8.69 29.19 -14.08
N PHE A 95 8.48 30.46 -13.69
CA PHE A 95 7.20 30.90 -13.14
C PHE A 95 6.03 30.75 -14.13
N LYS A 96 5.13 29.82 -13.84
CA LYS A 96 3.88 29.64 -14.60
C LYS A 96 2.77 30.54 -14.06
N ARG A 97 2.41 31.56 -14.85
CA ARG A 97 1.41 32.58 -14.53
C ARG A 97 0.00 31.97 -14.53
N LYS A 98 -0.98 32.67 -13.96
CA LYS A 98 -2.39 32.21 -13.91
C LYS A 98 -2.96 31.83 -15.28
N GLN A 99 -2.57 32.53 -16.35
CA GLN A 99 -3.03 32.28 -17.72
C GLN A 99 -2.52 30.96 -18.33
N PHE A 100 -1.50 30.36 -17.73
CA PHE A 100 -1.03 29.03 -18.10
C PHE A 100 -2.06 27.95 -17.73
N PHE A 101 -2.87 28.19 -16.70
CA PHE A 101 -3.84 27.23 -16.20
C PHE A 101 -5.23 27.46 -16.83
N PRO A 102 -5.95 26.40 -17.22
CA PRO A 102 -7.35 26.52 -17.57
C PRO A 102 -8.21 26.92 -16.37
N GLY A 103 -9.46 27.31 -16.62
CA GLY A 103 -10.35 27.86 -15.59
C GLY A 103 -10.65 26.90 -14.42
N ASN A 104 -10.58 25.58 -14.66
CA ASN A 104 -10.73 24.53 -13.65
C ASN A 104 -9.40 24.13 -12.99
N GLY A 105 -8.27 24.64 -13.49
CA GLY A 105 -6.93 24.33 -12.99
C GLY A 105 -6.37 22.97 -13.40
N LEU A 106 -7.06 22.16 -14.20
CA LEU A 106 -6.59 20.82 -14.61
C LEU A 106 -5.64 20.92 -15.80
N LEU A 107 -4.39 20.50 -15.64
CA LEU A 107 -3.39 20.53 -16.72
C LEU A 107 -3.50 19.28 -17.60
N PHE A 108 -4.49 19.26 -18.48
CA PHE A 108 -4.59 18.24 -19.53
C PHE A 108 -3.44 18.36 -20.56
N PRO A 109 -3.14 17.28 -21.32
CA PRO A 109 -2.01 17.24 -22.26
C PRO A 109 -1.84 18.51 -23.12
N GLU A 110 -2.91 19.04 -23.69
CA GLU A 110 -2.89 20.18 -24.60
C GLU A 110 -2.33 21.48 -23.98
N PHE A 111 -2.25 21.57 -22.64
CA PHE A 111 -1.69 22.73 -21.93
C PHE A 111 -0.19 22.62 -21.67
N VAL A 112 0.38 21.42 -21.75
CA VAL A 112 1.75 21.14 -21.28
C VAL A 112 2.67 20.57 -22.36
N GLU A 113 2.12 19.99 -23.44
CA GLU A 113 2.91 19.39 -24.54
C GLU A 113 3.96 20.35 -25.10
N ASP A 114 3.57 21.58 -25.48
CA ASP A 114 4.48 22.60 -25.99
C ASP A 114 5.58 22.97 -24.99
N ASP A 115 5.26 22.95 -23.69
CA ASP A 115 6.22 23.26 -22.63
C ASP A 115 7.20 22.11 -22.43
N PHE A 116 6.73 20.86 -22.51
CA PHE A 116 7.56 19.67 -22.44
C PHE A 116 8.52 19.58 -23.63
N LEU A 117 8.05 19.86 -24.85
CA LEU A 117 8.89 19.92 -26.05
C LEU A 117 9.99 20.99 -25.91
N LYS A 118 9.69 22.17 -25.34
CA LYS A 118 10.69 23.22 -25.07
C LYS A 118 11.75 22.80 -24.06
N HIS A 119 11.42 21.90 -23.14
CA HIS A 119 12.36 21.31 -22.19
C HIS A 119 13.05 20.05 -22.75
N GLY A 120 12.92 19.79 -24.05
CA GLY A 120 13.63 18.73 -24.76
C GLY A 120 13.01 17.34 -24.63
N ILE A 121 11.85 17.22 -23.97
CA ILE A 121 11.11 15.95 -23.92
C ILE A 121 10.59 15.66 -25.31
N GLN A 122 10.87 14.45 -25.82
CA GLN A 122 10.41 14.01 -27.13
C GLN A 122 9.23 13.02 -26.99
N PRO A 123 8.36 12.93 -28.02
CA PRO A 123 7.38 11.84 -28.13
C PRO A 123 8.05 10.47 -27.99
N ASP A 124 7.34 9.52 -27.36
CA ASP A 124 7.76 8.13 -27.15
C ASP A 124 9.08 7.94 -26.37
N GLN A 125 9.63 9.01 -25.78
CA GLN A 125 10.84 8.94 -24.95
C GLN A 125 10.59 8.24 -23.61
N TYR A 126 9.35 8.30 -23.12
CA TYR A 126 8.90 7.73 -21.86
C TYR A 126 7.62 6.94 -22.07
N GLY A 127 7.46 5.85 -21.33
CA GLY A 127 6.19 5.12 -21.30
C GLY A 127 5.10 5.93 -20.60
N ILE A 128 5.49 6.69 -19.55
CA ILE A 128 4.59 7.55 -18.79
C ILE A 128 5.26 8.89 -18.46
N ILE A 129 4.51 9.99 -18.58
CA ILE A 129 4.83 11.30 -17.99
C ILE A 129 3.85 11.57 -16.85
N PHE A 130 4.37 11.83 -15.66
CA PHE A 130 3.60 12.12 -14.46
C PHE A 130 3.83 13.57 -14.01
N LEU A 131 2.80 14.40 -13.93
CA LEU A 131 2.94 15.83 -13.58
C LEU A 131 2.51 16.15 -12.14
N ILE A 132 3.29 17.00 -11.48
CA ILE A 132 2.96 17.61 -10.19
C ILE A 132 2.98 19.13 -10.35
N TYR A 133 1.92 19.80 -9.88
CA TYR A 133 1.75 21.26 -10.05
C TYR A 133 0.91 21.88 -8.94
N SER A 134 1.00 23.20 -8.75
CA SER A 134 0.16 23.94 -7.78
C SER A 134 -0.77 24.95 -8.49
N PRO A 135 -2.03 24.63 -8.76
CA PRO A 135 -2.91 25.55 -9.48
C PRO A 135 -3.34 26.73 -8.61
N PRO A 136 -3.52 27.95 -9.17
CA PRO A 136 -4.01 29.11 -8.43
C PRO A 136 -5.49 29.01 -8.01
N LYS A 137 -6.26 28.14 -8.67
CA LYS A 137 -7.67 27.84 -8.36
C LYS A 137 -8.03 26.50 -8.97
N GLY A 138 -8.91 25.75 -8.30
CA GLY A 138 -9.36 24.44 -8.77
C GLY A 138 -8.26 23.41 -8.61
N GLY A 139 -7.98 22.65 -9.67
CA GLY A 139 -7.04 21.55 -9.66
C GLY A 139 -7.69 20.22 -9.30
N GLY A 140 -6.91 19.17 -9.46
CA GLY A 140 -7.34 17.81 -9.22
C GLY A 140 -6.23 16.82 -9.54
N ASN A 141 -6.62 15.56 -9.51
CA ASN A 141 -5.76 14.43 -9.80
C ASN A 141 -6.48 13.61 -10.88
N TYR A 142 -5.72 13.08 -11.83
CA TYR A 142 -6.28 12.32 -12.95
C TYR A 142 -5.18 11.45 -13.58
N GLY A 143 -5.53 10.28 -14.08
CA GLY A 143 -4.63 9.35 -14.75
C GLY A 143 -5.25 8.65 -15.95
N GLY A 144 -4.44 7.88 -16.69
CA GLY A 144 -4.92 7.07 -17.82
C GLY A 144 -5.17 7.86 -19.10
N MET A 145 -4.64 9.08 -19.20
CA MET A 145 -4.70 9.87 -20.43
C MET A 145 -3.51 9.55 -21.34
N LYS A 146 -3.59 9.94 -22.61
CA LYS A 146 -2.44 9.91 -23.53
C LYS A 146 -1.90 11.32 -23.78
N ILE A 147 -0.58 11.45 -23.85
CA ILE A 147 0.16 12.65 -24.28
C ILE A 147 1.12 12.25 -25.41
N PHE A 148 1.41 13.15 -26.35
CA PHE A 148 2.28 12.85 -27.50
C PHE A 148 1.86 11.59 -28.27
N VAL A 149 0.55 11.41 -28.46
CA VAL A 149 -0.10 10.26 -29.11
C VAL A 149 -0.18 9.00 -28.24
N GLU A 150 0.93 8.41 -27.81
CA GLU A 150 0.94 7.09 -27.16
C GLU A 150 1.49 7.04 -25.72
N THR A 151 2.15 8.09 -25.23
CA THR A 151 2.71 8.11 -23.87
C THR A 151 1.60 8.25 -22.82
N GLY A 152 1.65 7.47 -21.75
CA GLY A 152 0.71 7.59 -20.62
C GLY A 152 0.89 8.93 -19.89
N TYR A 153 -0.21 9.53 -19.45
CA TYR A 153 -0.21 10.82 -18.77
C TYR A 153 -1.10 10.79 -17.53
N SER A 154 -0.49 11.13 -16.40
CA SER A 154 -1.15 11.25 -15.10
C SER A 154 -0.68 12.51 -14.39
N PHE A 155 -1.46 13.03 -13.46
CA PHE A 155 -1.06 14.16 -12.64
C PHE A 155 -1.77 14.20 -11.28
N PHE A 156 -1.17 14.90 -10.33
CA PHE A 156 -1.87 15.36 -9.13
C PHE A 156 -1.49 16.81 -8.77
N GLN A 157 -2.40 17.47 -8.05
CA GLN A 157 -2.16 18.81 -7.54
C GLN A 157 -1.38 18.79 -6.21
N PHE A 158 -0.54 19.79 -6.01
CA PHE A 158 0.12 20.10 -4.75
C PHE A 158 -0.50 21.37 -4.11
N PRO A 159 -0.70 21.44 -2.78
CA PRO A 159 -0.55 20.37 -1.79
C PRO A 159 -1.45 19.16 -2.07
N CYS A 160 -0.98 17.96 -1.75
CA CYS A 160 -1.71 16.71 -1.97
C CYS A 160 -3.03 16.74 -1.17
N LYS A 161 -4.16 16.61 -1.87
CA LYS A 161 -5.49 16.57 -1.24
C LYS A 161 -6.03 15.14 -1.31
N THR A 162 -5.83 14.39 -0.23
CA THR A 162 -6.36 13.04 -0.06
C THR A 162 -6.66 12.78 1.42
N SER A 163 -7.64 11.94 1.69
CA SER A 163 -7.91 11.38 3.02
C SER A 163 -7.33 9.98 3.21
N VAL A 164 -6.67 9.44 2.19
CA VAL A 164 -6.02 8.12 2.25
C VAL A 164 -4.75 8.23 3.07
N LEU A 165 -4.61 7.32 4.02
CA LEU A 165 -3.52 7.26 4.97
C LEU A 165 -2.52 6.18 4.57
N TYR A 166 -1.24 6.44 4.78
CA TYR A 166 -0.18 5.44 4.68
C TYR A 166 0.37 5.21 6.09
N PRO A 167 0.61 3.96 6.55
CA PRO A 167 1.11 3.67 7.89
C PRO A 167 2.58 4.10 8.06
N GLY A 168 2.79 5.40 8.24
CA GLY A 168 4.09 6.01 8.47
C GLY A 168 3.98 7.46 8.96
N ASP A 169 5.02 7.93 9.64
CA ASP A 169 5.06 9.25 10.29
C ASP A 169 6.37 10.03 10.02
N ASN A 170 7.18 9.58 9.07
CA ASN A 170 8.41 10.28 8.70
C ASN A 170 8.07 11.60 7.99
N THR A 171 8.37 12.72 8.65
CA THR A 171 8.11 14.08 8.14
C THR A 171 8.83 14.43 6.84
N GLN A 172 9.84 13.65 6.44
CA GLN A 172 10.54 13.80 5.16
C GLN A 172 9.84 13.06 4.01
N ILE A 173 8.70 12.42 4.25
CA ILE A 173 7.92 11.69 3.24
C ILE A 173 6.56 12.35 3.10
N ASN A 174 6.18 12.67 1.86
CA ASN A 174 4.82 13.10 1.56
C ASN A 174 3.94 11.87 1.27
N TYR A 175 3.32 11.30 2.30
CA TYR A 175 2.45 10.13 2.17
C TYR A 175 1.21 10.37 1.29
N GLY A 176 0.73 11.62 1.21
CA GLY A 176 -0.32 11.98 0.27
C GLY A 176 0.12 11.80 -1.19
N ALA A 177 1.39 12.12 -1.50
CA ALA A 177 1.97 11.86 -2.82
C ALA A 177 2.18 10.37 -3.08
N THR A 178 2.49 9.57 -2.05
CA THR A 178 2.56 8.10 -2.19
C THR A 178 1.24 7.55 -2.72
N TRP A 179 0.11 7.91 -2.08
CA TRP A 179 -1.21 7.47 -2.56
C TRP A 179 -1.53 8.00 -3.95
N LEU A 180 -1.44 9.33 -4.14
CA LEU A 180 -1.85 9.95 -5.40
C LEU A 180 -0.98 9.48 -6.57
N PHE A 181 0.30 9.20 -6.36
CA PHE A 181 1.14 8.61 -7.39
C PHE A 181 0.71 7.17 -7.69
N THR A 182 0.59 6.30 -6.68
CA THR A 182 0.17 4.89 -6.86
C THR A 182 -1.17 4.79 -7.59
N HIS A 183 -2.17 5.54 -7.15
CA HIS A 183 -3.51 5.50 -7.71
C HIS A 183 -3.54 6.03 -9.15
N GLU A 184 -3.01 7.24 -9.38
CA GLU A 184 -3.12 7.87 -10.70
C GLU A 184 -2.19 7.25 -11.75
N ILE A 185 -1.03 6.69 -11.34
CA ILE A 185 -0.14 6.02 -12.27
C ILE A 185 -0.70 4.66 -12.69
N GLN A 186 -1.46 3.99 -11.82
CA GLN A 186 -2.10 2.71 -12.15
C GLN A 186 -3.02 2.86 -13.37
N ASN A 187 -3.79 3.95 -13.45
CA ASN A 187 -4.62 4.25 -14.62
C ASN A 187 -3.79 4.34 -15.93
N SER A 188 -2.58 4.91 -15.89
CA SER A 188 -1.69 4.97 -17.07
C SER A 188 -1.02 3.63 -17.38
N ILE A 189 -0.70 2.83 -16.35
CA ILE A 189 -0.16 1.48 -16.52
C ILE A 189 -1.20 0.60 -17.22
N ASP A 190 -2.46 0.63 -16.76
CA ASP A 190 -3.58 -0.13 -17.31
C ASP A 190 -3.98 0.37 -18.72
N LEU A 191 -4.60 1.55 -18.79
CA LEU A 191 -5.31 2.05 -19.98
C LEU A 191 -4.40 2.51 -21.12
N VAL A 192 -3.10 2.67 -20.86
CA VAL A 192 -2.16 3.14 -21.88
C VAL A 192 -1.07 2.12 -22.13
N CYS A 193 -0.31 1.73 -21.10
CA CYS A 193 0.83 0.87 -21.29
C CYS A 193 0.44 -0.58 -21.64
N TYR A 194 -0.41 -1.22 -20.84
CA TYR A 194 -0.80 -2.61 -21.07
C TYR A 194 -1.92 -2.74 -22.10
N GLU A 195 -2.91 -1.85 -22.11
CA GLU A 195 -3.88 -1.80 -23.21
C GLU A 195 -3.19 -1.57 -24.56
N GLY A 196 -2.25 -0.61 -24.64
CA GLY A 196 -1.43 -0.37 -25.84
C GLY A 196 -0.59 -1.59 -26.23
N SER A 197 -0.11 -2.36 -25.26
CA SER A 197 0.62 -3.61 -25.49
C SER A 197 -0.28 -4.76 -25.97
N GLY A 198 -1.60 -4.58 -26.00
CA GLY A 198 -2.59 -5.59 -26.40
C GLY A 198 -3.01 -6.51 -25.25
N THR A 199 -2.89 -6.03 -24.01
CA THR A 199 -3.06 -6.78 -22.77
C THR A 199 -3.98 -6.02 -21.79
N PRO A 200 -5.26 -5.78 -22.14
CA PRO A 200 -6.17 -4.89 -21.39
C PRO A 200 -6.78 -5.54 -20.15
N GLU A 201 -6.24 -6.66 -19.66
CA GLU A 201 -6.84 -7.42 -18.56
C GLU A 201 -6.47 -6.92 -17.16
N MET A 202 -5.65 -5.86 -17.05
CA MET A 202 -5.45 -5.21 -15.77
C MET A 202 -6.76 -4.57 -15.31
N TRP A 203 -7.01 -4.67 -14.01
CA TRP A 203 -8.19 -4.08 -13.40
C TRP A 203 -8.04 -2.57 -13.21
N HIS A 204 -9.15 -1.85 -13.37
CA HIS A 204 -9.15 -0.39 -13.39
C HIS A 204 -9.32 0.23 -11.99
N GLY A 205 -8.34 1.00 -11.49
CA GLY A 205 -8.25 1.47 -10.10
C GLY A 205 -9.42 2.29 -9.53
N ASP A 206 -10.27 2.87 -10.38
CA ASP A 206 -11.52 3.56 -9.97
C ASP A 206 -12.77 2.67 -9.90
N LYS A 207 -12.64 1.37 -10.17
CA LYS A 207 -13.78 0.44 -10.26
C LYS A 207 -13.62 -0.79 -9.36
N PRO A 208 -13.42 -0.61 -8.04
CA PRO A 208 -13.22 -1.73 -7.14
C PRO A 208 -14.41 -2.71 -7.09
N LEU A 209 -15.62 -2.22 -7.39
CA LEU A 209 -16.85 -3.00 -7.45
C LEU A 209 -16.94 -3.96 -8.65
N ASP A 210 -16.04 -3.84 -9.63
CA ASP A 210 -16.05 -4.67 -10.83
C ASP A 210 -15.10 -5.88 -10.69
N TYR A 211 -14.31 -5.92 -9.61
CA TYR A 211 -13.37 -7.01 -9.35
C TYR A 211 -14.07 -8.21 -8.73
N SER A 212 -13.63 -9.41 -9.04
CA SER A 212 -14.14 -10.63 -8.37
C SER A 212 -13.39 -10.97 -7.08
N MET A 213 -12.39 -10.17 -6.71
CA MET A 213 -11.48 -10.53 -5.62
C MET A 213 -11.84 -9.88 -4.30
N ARG A 214 -11.42 -10.55 -3.23
CA ARG A 214 -11.45 -10.01 -1.88
C ARG A 214 -10.36 -8.95 -1.76
N ALA A 215 -10.79 -7.70 -1.59
CA ALA A 215 -9.93 -6.58 -1.26
C ALA A 215 -10.63 -5.63 -0.29
N GLY A 216 -9.84 -4.91 0.50
CA GLY A 216 -10.29 -3.78 1.28
C GLY A 216 -10.34 -2.47 0.47
N GLU A 217 -10.23 -1.34 1.16
CA GLU A 217 -10.25 -0.02 0.53
C GLU A 217 -8.84 0.42 0.07
N GLN A 218 -8.79 1.44 -0.79
CA GLN A 218 -7.57 2.20 -1.13
C GLN A 218 -6.36 1.32 -1.53
N PHE A 219 -5.26 1.36 -0.77
CA PHE A 219 -4.05 0.59 -1.05
C PHE A 219 -4.28 -0.92 -1.06
N SER A 220 -5.24 -1.44 -0.29
CA SER A 220 -5.55 -2.88 -0.29
C SER A 220 -5.98 -3.35 -1.68
N TYR A 221 -6.99 -2.69 -2.28
CA TYR A 221 -7.41 -3.10 -3.62
C TYR A 221 -6.35 -2.77 -4.69
N GLN A 222 -5.55 -1.71 -4.52
CA GLN A 222 -4.45 -1.41 -5.45
C GLN A 222 -3.37 -2.51 -5.41
N ALA A 223 -2.99 -2.97 -4.21
CA ALA A 223 -2.08 -4.10 -4.04
C ALA A 223 -2.62 -5.33 -4.77
N GLU A 224 -3.90 -5.62 -4.58
CA GLU A 224 -4.58 -6.75 -5.21
C GLU A 224 -4.61 -6.67 -6.75
N ILE A 225 -4.79 -5.49 -7.35
CA ILE A 225 -4.65 -5.31 -8.81
C ILE A 225 -3.25 -5.74 -9.27
N PHE A 226 -2.20 -5.27 -8.59
CA PHE A 226 -0.83 -5.61 -8.97
C PHE A 226 -0.51 -7.09 -8.71
N ARG A 227 -1.00 -7.68 -7.63
CA ARG A 227 -0.71 -9.08 -7.28
C ARG A 227 -1.31 -10.07 -8.27
N ASN A 228 -2.45 -9.72 -8.85
CA ASN A 228 -3.23 -10.65 -9.68
C ASN A 228 -3.08 -10.41 -11.18
N PHE A 229 -2.50 -9.27 -11.58
CA PHE A 229 -2.08 -9.10 -12.96
C PHE A 229 -0.84 -9.97 -13.24
N ASN A 230 -0.94 -10.92 -14.17
CA ASN A 230 0.13 -11.91 -14.42
C ASN A 230 0.81 -11.75 -15.78
N LYS A 231 0.47 -10.69 -16.53
CA LYS A 231 0.95 -10.47 -17.90
C LYS A 231 2.01 -9.37 -18.00
N TYR A 232 2.74 -9.11 -16.92
CA TYR A 232 3.77 -8.06 -16.88
C TYR A 232 4.77 -8.16 -18.04
N LEU A 233 5.21 -9.37 -18.39
CA LEU A 233 6.19 -9.61 -19.46
C LEU A 233 5.62 -9.42 -20.87
N GLU A 234 4.34 -9.10 -21.04
CA GLU A 234 3.74 -8.77 -22.34
C GLU A 234 3.89 -7.28 -22.72
N ILE A 235 4.51 -6.46 -21.85
CA ILE A 235 4.79 -5.05 -22.13
C ILE A 235 5.58 -4.86 -23.44
N LYS A 236 5.16 -3.90 -24.27
CA LYS A 236 5.79 -3.60 -25.57
C LYS A 236 6.31 -2.17 -25.63
N SER A 237 7.24 -1.95 -26.55
CA SER A 237 7.63 -0.62 -26.99
C SER A 237 6.44 0.10 -27.66
N PRO A 238 6.25 1.41 -27.45
CA PRO A 238 7.15 2.33 -26.73
C PRO A 238 6.95 2.37 -25.20
N TRP A 239 5.93 1.69 -24.67
CA TRP A 239 5.50 1.83 -23.28
C TRP A 239 6.46 1.24 -22.25
N GLY A 240 7.22 0.22 -22.63
CA GLY A 240 8.21 -0.36 -21.74
C GLY A 240 9.08 -1.41 -22.41
N ARG A 241 9.83 -2.13 -21.57
CA ARG A 241 10.74 -3.20 -21.97
C ARG A 241 10.81 -4.27 -20.90
N ILE A 242 11.39 -5.41 -21.26
CA ILE A 242 11.72 -6.47 -20.30
C ILE A 242 13.19 -6.31 -19.91
N ASP A 243 13.44 -6.13 -18.63
CA ASP A 243 14.77 -6.20 -18.02
C ASP A 243 14.93 -7.55 -17.30
N GLN A 244 16.16 -7.89 -16.93
CA GLN A 244 16.46 -9.07 -16.13
C GLN A 244 17.55 -8.74 -15.09
N SER A 245 17.50 -9.42 -13.95
CA SER A 245 18.50 -9.39 -12.88
C SER A 245 18.85 -10.80 -12.46
N THR A 246 20.07 -11.01 -11.96
CA THR A 246 20.49 -12.26 -11.33
C THR A 246 19.57 -12.58 -10.14
N ASP A 247 19.25 -13.87 -10.01
CA ASP A 247 18.42 -14.49 -8.98
C ASP A 247 19.05 -15.86 -8.70
N GLY A 248 20.02 -15.88 -7.78
CA GLY A 248 21.01 -16.96 -7.65
C GLY A 248 20.43 -18.29 -7.15
N ASP A 249 19.42 -18.22 -6.30
CA ASP A 249 18.72 -19.35 -5.70
C ASP A 249 17.33 -19.61 -6.33
N ASN A 250 16.87 -18.74 -7.23
CA ASN A 250 15.65 -18.89 -8.00
C ASN A 250 14.40 -18.96 -7.12
N ASP A 251 14.35 -18.07 -6.13
CA ASP A 251 13.16 -17.83 -5.33
C ASP A 251 12.27 -16.71 -5.92
N GLY A 252 12.82 -15.93 -6.86
CA GLY A 252 12.17 -14.85 -7.60
C GLY A 252 12.47 -13.44 -7.09
N LEU A 253 13.26 -13.27 -6.02
CA LEU A 253 13.78 -11.99 -5.53
C LEU A 253 15.17 -11.73 -6.14
N PRO A 254 15.39 -10.60 -6.84
CA PRO A 254 16.70 -10.32 -7.43
C PRO A 254 17.82 -10.17 -6.39
N ASP A 255 19.03 -10.62 -6.70
CA ASP A 255 20.17 -10.61 -5.76
C ASP A 255 20.66 -9.18 -5.39
N ASN A 256 21.02 -8.40 -6.40
CA ASN A 256 21.66 -7.08 -6.23
C ASN A 256 21.58 -6.28 -7.54
N ASP A 257 20.52 -5.50 -7.70
CA ASP A 257 20.29 -4.66 -8.87
C ASP A 257 19.90 -3.24 -8.46
N VAL A 258 20.85 -2.33 -8.63
CA VAL A 258 20.67 -0.90 -8.33
C VAL A 258 19.53 -0.23 -9.11
N ARG A 259 19.02 -0.86 -10.17
CA ARG A 259 17.94 -0.31 -11.01
C ARG A 259 16.55 -0.50 -10.44
N ILE A 260 16.33 -1.42 -9.51
CA ILE A 260 15.02 -1.73 -8.90
C ILE A 260 14.95 -1.12 -7.48
N PRO A 261 13.77 -0.93 -6.87
CA PRO A 261 13.67 -0.30 -5.56
C PRO A 261 14.16 -1.19 -4.41
N LEU A 262 14.06 -2.52 -4.55
CA LEU A 262 14.47 -3.49 -3.54
C LEU A 262 14.94 -4.81 -4.17
N ASP A 263 15.94 -5.43 -3.57
CA ASP A 263 16.59 -6.71 -3.90
C ASP A 263 17.01 -7.42 -2.60
N GLU A 264 17.48 -8.66 -2.69
CA GLU A 264 18.02 -9.49 -1.60
C GLU A 264 18.99 -8.69 -0.71
N LEU A 265 19.99 -8.04 -1.32
CA LEU A 265 21.01 -7.29 -0.58
C LEU A 265 20.41 -6.17 0.28
N ARG A 266 19.41 -5.45 -0.24
CA ARG A 266 18.73 -4.37 0.51
C ARG A 266 17.65 -4.90 1.45
N PHE A 267 17.02 -6.02 1.12
CA PHE A 267 16.07 -6.70 1.99
C PHE A 267 16.77 -7.29 3.20
N GLY A 268 18.03 -7.72 3.02
CA GLY A 268 18.88 -8.27 4.06
C GLY A 268 18.89 -9.79 4.09
N SER A 269 18.35 -10.47 3.09
CA SER A 269 18.40 -11.92 2.90
C SER A 269 19.71 -12.39 2.26
N ASP A 270 19.89 -13.70 2.10
CA ASP A 270 21.07 -14.38 1.56
C ASP A 270 20.75 -14.94 0.18
N SER A 271 21.18 -14.22 -0.88
CA SER A 271 20.92 -14.52 -2.30
C SER A 271 21.48 -15.86 -2.85
N THR A 272 21.92 -16.75 -1.96
CA THR A 272 22.33 -18.12 -2.26
C THR A 272 21.41 -19.16 -1.65
N LYS A 273 20.35 -18.72 -0.97
CA LYS A 273 19.37 -19.54 -0.27
C LYS A 273 17.99 -18.95 -0.51
N SER A 274 17.13 -19.74 -1.13
CA SER A 274 15.76 -19.32 -1.37
C SER A 274 14.95 -18.99 -0.10
N ASP A 275 15.39 -19.48 1.06
CA ASP A 275 14.76 -19.29 2.37
C ASP A 275 15.93 -19.09 3.35
N THR A 276 16.18 -17.83 3.71
CA THR A 276 17.42 -17.42 4.39
C THR A 276 17.53 -18.02 5.80
N ASP A 277 16.41 -18.13 6.51
CA ASP A 277 16.40 -18.61 7.89
C ASP A 277 15.90 -20.06 8.06
N TYR A 278 15.35 -20.68 7.01
CA TYR A 278 14.81 -22.04 6.97
C TYR A 278 13.56 -22.23 7.83
N ASP A 279 12.60 -21.34 7.72
CA ASP A 279 11.33 -21.45 8.44
C ASP A 279 10.18 -22.00 7.58
N GLY A 280 10.36 -22.04 6.25
CA GLY A 280 9.40 -22.51 5.26
C GLY A 280 8.77 -21.42 4.39
N LEU A 281 9.05 -20.14 4.62
CA LEU A 281 8.70 -19.01 3.77
C LEU A 281 9.95 -18.60 2.97
N ASN A 282 9.83 -18.48 1.64
CA ASN A 282 10.97 -18.09 0.82
C ASN A 282 11.17 -16.56 0.84
N ASP A 283 12.36 -16.04 0.54
CA ASP A 283 12.70 -14.62 0.75
C ASP A 283 11.80 -13.67 -0.07
N LEU A 284 11.36 -14.07 -1.28
CA LEU A 284 10.32 -13.37 -2.04
C LEU A 284 8.96 -13.35 -1.33
N GLN A 285 8.52 -14.47 -0.76
CA GLN A 285 7.27 -14.58 -0.01
C GLN A 285 7.32 -13.71 1.25
N GLU A 286 8.47 -13.67 1.92
CA GLU A 286 8.71 -12.79 3.05
C GLU A 286 8.66 -11.31 2.66
N PHE A 287 9.31 -10.96 1.54
CA PHE A 287 9.21 -9.62 0.99
C PHE A 287 7.78 -9.26 0.59
N THR A 288 6.95 -10.21 0.18
CA THR A 288 5.60 -9.93 -0.35
C THR A 288 4.45 -10.27 0.60
N CYS A 289 4.74 -10.71 1.83
CA CYS A 289 3.71 -11.19 2.76
C CYS A 289 2.72 -10.09 3.17
N GLY A 290 3.18 -8.84 3.35
CA GLY A 290 2.36 -7.66 3.59
C GLY A 290 2.18 -6.78 2.36
N ILE A 291 1.26 -5.81 2.43
CA ILE A 291 1.06 -4.82 1.35
C ILE A 291 1.99 -3.61 1.49
N TYR A 292 2.45 -3.28 2.70
CA TYR A 292 3.38 -2.18 2.97
C TYR A 292 4.74 -2.65 3.48
N LYS A 293 4.79 -3.77 4.20
CA LYS A 293 5.98 -4.26 4.90
C LYS A 293 6.23 -5.75 4.64
N SER A 294 7.43 -6.21 4.99
CA SER A 294 7.88 -7.60 4.85
C SER A 294 7.94 -8.29 6.20
N SER A 295 8.01 -9.62 6.20
CA SER A 295 8.58 -10.37 7.33
C SER A 295 10.10 -10.22 7.32
N ASP A 296 10.77 -10.62 8.41
CA ASP A 296 12.22 -10.53 8.53
C ASP A 296 12.87 -11.85 8.12
N ALA A 297 13.56 -11.84 6.97
CA ALA A 297 14.22 -13.01 6.39
C ALA A 297 15.32 -13.66 7.22
N LYS A 298 15.65 -13.09 8.38
CA LYS A 298 16.60 -13.65 9.34
C LYS A 298 15.94 -14.10 10.63
N ASN A 299 14.62 -13.99 10.73
CA ASN A 299 13.86 -14.30 11.93
C ASN A 299 12.63 -15.14 11.61
N LYS A 300 12.69 -16.40 12.06
CA LYS A 300 11.69 -17.43 11.77
C LYS A 300 10.28 -17.10 12.24
N ASP A 301 10.13 -16.17 13.17
CA ASP A 301 8.89 -15.82 13.86
C ASP A 301 8.90 -14.29 14.00
N THR A 302 8.51 -13.60 12.94
CA THR A 302 8.66 -12.14 12.80
C THR A 302 7.87 -11.40 13.85
N ASP A 303 6.64 -11.84 14.13
CA ASP A 303 5.75 -11.19 15.08
C ASP A 303 5.87 -11.71 16.52
N ASN A 304 6.65 -12.78 16.73
CA ASN A 304 6.91 -13.43 18.02
C ASN A 304 5.67 -14.07 18.65
N ASP A 305 4.72 -14.55 17.83
CA ASP A 305 3.52 -15.25 18.29
C ASP A 305 3.77 -16.73 18.66
N GLY A 306 4.98 -17.23 18.38
CA GLY A 306 5.42 -18.59 18.66
C GLY A 306 5.20 -19.58 17.50
N LYS A 307 4.73 -19.12 16.33
CA LYS A 307 4.69 -19.88 15.09
C LYS A 307 5.74 -19.34 14.13
N ASN A 308 6.28 -20.25 13.32
CA ASN A 308 7.18 -19.81 12.26
C ASN A 308 6.39 -19.12 11.15
N ASP A 309 6.93 -18.08 10.50
CA ASP A 309 6.31 -17.33 9.41
C ASP A 309 5.84 -18.27 8.28
N GLY A 310 6.66 -19.24 7.88
CA GLY A 310 6.33 -20.27 6.88
C GLY A 310 5.17 -21.21 7.24
N LYS A 311 4.70 -21.19 8.50
CA LYS A 311 3.52 -21.94 8.98
C LYS A 311 2.44 -21.05 9.54
N ASP A 312 2.73 -19.77 9.74
CA ASP A 312 1.79 -18.82 10.26
C ASP A 312 0.99 -18.19 9.12
N ILE A 313 -0.31 -18.02 9.35
CA ILE A 313 -1.17 -17.42 8.33
C ILE A 313 -1.16 -15.90 8.41
N PHE A 314 -0.55 -15.31 9.45
CA PHE A 314 -0.40 -13.89 9.67
C PHE A 314 1.03 -13.51 10.12
N PRO A 315 2.10 -13.82 9.37
CA PRO A 315 3.51 -13.65 9.81
C PRO A 315 3.92 -12.27 10.36
N LEU A 316 3.09 -11.26 10.12
CA LEU A 316 3.33 -9.87 10.49
C LEU A 316 2.56 -9.42 11.72
N ASN A 317 1.69 -10.26 12.28
CA ASN A 317 0.72 -9.87 13.29
C ASN A 317 0.41 -11.02 14.25
N ASP A 318 0.76 -10.84 15.53
CA ASP A 318 0.34 -11.71 16.63
C ASP A 318 -1.19 -11.70 16.75
N LEU A 319 -1.81 -12.61 16.01
CA LEU A 319 -3.25 -12.74 15.85
C LEU A 319 -3.62 -14.22 15.94
N TYR A 320 -4.49 -14.51 16.90
CA TYR A 320 -5.14 -15.81 16.97
C TYR A 320 -6.20 -15.92 15.85
N PRO A 321 -6.04 -16.81 14.85
CA PRO A 321 -6.92 -16.88 13.67
C PRO A 321 -8.29 -17.49 13.98
N HIS A 322 -8.58 -17.75 15.25
CA HIS A 322 -9.75 -18.46 15.72
C HIS A 322 -10.37 -17.69 16.88
N ILE A 323 -11.67 -17.40 16.76
CA ILE A 323 -12.43 -16.80 17.86
C ILE A 323 -13.40 -17.84 18.43
N PRO A 324 -13.40 -18.05 19.76
CA PRO A 324 -14.12 -19.16 20.36
C PRO A 324 -15.61 -18.86 20.52
N LYS A 325 -16.39 -19.93 20.50
CA LYS A 325 -17.80 -19.94 20.83
C LYS A 325 -17.99 -19.77 22.33
N MET A 326 -18.17 -18.53 22.76
CA MET A 326 -18.28 -18.14 24.14
C MET A 326 -19.19 -16.92 24.26
N ARG A 327 -19.99 -16.90 25.33
CA ARG A 327 -20.83 -15.75 25.68
C ARG A 327 -20.17 -14.95 26.79
N PRO A 328 -19.51 -13.82 26.49
CA PRO A 328 -18.94 -12.97 27.51
C PRO A 328 -20.03 -12.23 28.30
N LEU A 329 -19.69 -11.79 29.50
CA LEU A 329 -20.55 -10.91 30.31
C LEU A 329 -20.20 -9.45 29.98
N MET A 330 -21.17 -8.69 29.45
CA MET A 330 -20.96 -7.29 29.02
C MET A 330 -20.52 -6.39 30.18
N ASP A 331 -21.08 -6.60 31.38
CA ASP A 331 -20.78 -5.77 32.55
C ASP A 331 -19.58 -6.26 33.38
N SER A 332 -18.96 -7.40 33.03
CA SER A 332 -17.83 -7.95 33.79
C SER A 332 -16.50 -7.33 33.40
N LYS A 333 -15.43 -7.66 34.14
CA LYS A 333 -14.05 -7.52 33.65
C LYS A 333 -13.78 -8.48 32.48
N TRP A 334 -12.57 -8.46 31.94
CA TRP A 334 -12.15 -9.26 30.78
C TRP A 334 -12.03 -10.78 31.05
N ASP A 335 -12.24 -11.25 32.29
CA ASP A 335 -12.13 -12.68 32.65
C ASP A 335 -13.06 -13.62 31.85
N SER A 336 -14.14 -13.09 31.28
CA SER A 336 -15.08 -13.83 30.42
C SER A 336 -14.90 -13.56 28.92
N TRP A 337 -13.85 -12.83 28.53
CA TRP A 337 -13.56 -12.41 27.17
C TRP A 337 -12.30 -13.10 26.65
N TYR A 338 -12.24 -13.36 25.36
CA TYR A 338 -11.09 -14.01 24.73
C TYR A 338 -10.23 -12.98 24.01
N LEU A 339 -8.99 -12.82 24.46
CA LEU A 339 -8.01 -11.92 23.87
C LEU A 339 -7.54 -12.50 22.54
N ILE A 340 -7.56 -11.71 21.48
CA ILE A 340 -7.09 -12.13 20.15
C ILE A 340 -5.85 -11.38 19.69
N ASN A 341 -5.61 -10.19 20.23
CA ASN A 341 -4.47 -9.35 19.90
C ASN A 341 -4.25 -8.29 21.01
N ASN A 342 -3.00 -7.90 21.23
CA ASN A 342 -2.61 -6.83 22.15
C ASN A 342 -1.46 -5.95 21.62
N THR A 343 -1.24 -5.97 20.31
CA THR A 343 -0.17 -5.24 19.61
C THR A 343 -0.79 -4.36 18.54
N LEU A 344 -0.11 -3.27 18.20
CA LEU A 344 -0.49 -2.43 17.07
C LEU A 344 0.50 -2.67 15.93
N ASP A 345 -0.02 -2.75 14.72
CA ASP A 345 0.78 -2.69 13.49
C ASP A 345 1.40 -1.30 13.30
N PHE A 346 0.59 -0.25 13.53
CA PHE A 346 1.02 1.13 13.41
C PHE A 346 0.38 2.02 14.47
N SER A 347 1.15 2.98 14.98
CA SER A 347 0.65 4.11 15.77
C SER A 347 1.44 5.35 15.41
N SER A 348 0.74 6.47 15.25
CA SER A 348 1.39 7.79 15.15
C SER A 348 2.25 8.05 16.40
N GLN A 349 3.45 8.62 16.24
CA GLN A 349 4.38 8.92 17.35
C GLN A 349 3.75 9.72 18.50
N SER A 350 2.98 10.77 18.19
CA SER A 350 2.21 11.54 19.18
C SER A 350 0.74 11.19 19.03
N PHE A 351 0.32 10.01 19.49
CA PHE A 351 -1.07 9.59 19.33
C PHE A 351 -2.02 10.42 20.19
N PHE A 352 -1.70 10.60 21.48
CA PHE A 352 -2.45 11.49 22.36
C PHE A 352 -1.51 12.16 23.38
N LEU A 353 -1.29 13.48 23.23
CA LEU A 353 -0.42 14.27 24.13
C LEU A 353 0.96 13.60 24.33
N ASP A 354 1.61 13.23 23.23
CA ASP A 354 2.91 12.53 23.19
C ASP A 354 2.94 11.14 23.85
N SER A 355 1.78 10.53 24.08
CA SER A 355 1.65 9.13 24.50
C SER A 355 1.31 8.24 23.30
N SER A 356 1.93 7.05 23.24
CA SER A 356 1.53 5.98 22.33
C SER A 356 0.21 5.35 22.77
N LEU A 357 -0.56 4.84 21.83
CA LEU A 357 -1.72 4.00 22.14
C LEU A 357 -1.26 2.56 22.40
N ASN A 358 -1.73 1.93 23.47
CA ASN A 358 -1.70 0.48 23.64
C ASN A 358 -3.13 -0.05 23.67
N THR A 359 -3.34 -1.22 23.07
CA THR A 359 -4.68 -1.80 22.97
C THR A 359 -4.70 -3.28 23.33
N LYS A 360 -5.87 -3.76 23.74
CA LYS A 360 -6.20 -5.18 23.79
C LYS A 360 -7.51 -5.39 23.08
N ILE A 361 -7.52 -6.29 22.11
CA ILE A 361 -8.68 -6.64 21.31
C ILE A 361 -9.19 -8.01 21.74
N PHE A 362 -10.48 -8.07 22.03
CA PHE A 362 -11.16 -9.28 22.47
C PHE A 362 -12.27 -9.63 21.48
N MET A 363 -12.37 -10.90 21.12
CA MET A 363 -13.44 -11.37 20.24
C MET A 363 -13.93 -12.76 20.64
N SER A 364 -15.25 -12.95 20.58
CA SER A 364 -15.89 -14.24 20.79
C SER A 364 -17.26 -14.23 20.10
N TRP A 365 -17.90 -15.39 19.97
CA TRP A 365 -19.20 -15.48 19.33
C TRP A 365 -20.11 -16.50 20.02
N ASP A 366 -21.42 -16.39 19.82
CA ASP A 366 -22.37 -17.47 20.11
C ASP A 366 -23.37 -17.63 18.95
N ASN A 367 -24.37 -18.50 19.10
CA ASN A 367 -25.35 -18.74 18.03
C ASN A 367 -26.17 -17.49 17.63
N ASN A 368 -26.11 -16.42 18.41
CA ASN A 368 -26.93 -15.23 18.24
C ASN A 368 -26.09 -13.97 18.05
N PHE A 369 -24.89 -13.88 18.63
CA PHE A 369 -24.11 -12.65 18.66
C PHE A 369 -22.62 -12.85 18.36
N LEU A 370 -22.05 -11.87 17.68
CA LEU A 370 -20.61 -11.60 17.66
C LEU A 370 -20.31 -10.55 18.74
N TYR A 371 -19.26 -10.80 19.53
CA TYR A 371 -18.84 -9.92 20.61
C TYR A 371 -17.45 -9.38 20.28
N VAL A 372 -17.30 -8.06 20.34
CA VAL A 372 -16.03 -7.35 20.13
C VAL A 372 -15.77 -6.46 21.33
N GLY A 373 -14.60 -6.57 21.93
CA GLY A 373 -14.17 -5.80 23.09
C GLY A 373 -12.83 -5.12 22.81
N CYS A 374 -12.68 -3.90 23.33
CA CYS A 374 -11.45 -3.13 23.23
C CYS A 374 -11.14 -2.49 24.59
N GLU A 375 -9.90 -2.65 25.05
CA GLU A 375 -9.30 -1.88 26.15
C GLU A 375 -8.20 -0.99 25.55
N MET A 376 -8.19 0.29 25.90
CA MET A 376 -7.19 1.28 25.48
C MET A 376 -6.65 2.02 26.71
N ASP A 377 -5.40 2.45 26.68
CA ASP A 377 -4.79 3.31 27.71
C ASP A 377 -4.87 4.81 27.38
N ALA A 378 -5.16 5.15 26.12
CA ALA A 378 -5.43 6.50 25.66
C ALA A 378 -6.86 6.63 25.09
N PRO A 379 -7.51 7.81 25.18
CA PRO A 379 -8.82 8.00 24.61
C PRO A 379 -8.75 8.03 23.08
N ALA A 380 -9.45 7.11 22.43
CA ALA A 380 -9.55 7.05 20.97
C ALA A 380 -10.93 6.56 20.53
N GLU A 381 -11.39 7.03 19.38
CA GLU A 381 -12.53 6.43 18.67
C GLU A 381 -12.08 5.09 18.09
N LEU A 382 -12.82 4.03 18.40
CA LEU A 382 -12.67 2.72 17.77
C LEU A 382 -13.46 2.70 16.47
N HIS A 383 -12.78 2.43 15.36
CA HIS A 383 -13.40 2.11 14.08
C HIS A 383 -13.30 0.61 13.85
N LEU A 384 -14.46 -0.03 13.69
CA LEU A 384 -14.60 -1.45 13.45
C LEU A 384 -15.33 -1.65 12.12
N ASP A 385 -14.56 -2.09 11.12
CA ASP A 385 -15.08 -2.52 9.83
C ASP A 385 -15.13 -4.06 9.82
N ILE A 386 -16.25 -4.64 9.36
CA ILE A 386 -16.47 -6.10 9.35
C ILE A 386 -17.01 -6.51 7.98
N ASP A 387 -16.32 -7.44 7.32
CA ASP A 387 -16.79 -8.15 6.14
C ASP A 387 -17.28 -9.54 6.60
N LEU A 388 -18.58 -9.69 6.77
CA LEU A 388 -19.15 -10.91 7.37
C LEU A 388 -19.08 -12.12 6.43
N LEU A 389 -19.16 -11.93 5.11
CA LEU A 389 -19.02 -13.03 4.14
C LEU A 389 -17.57 -13.35 3.79
N ASN A 390 -16.61 -12.53 4.20
CA ASN A 390 -15.19 -12.66 3.88
C ASN A 390 -14.94 -12.72 2.37
N ASN A 391 -15.66 -11.89 1.61
CA ASN A 391 -15.59 -11.84 0.15
C ASN A 391 -15.05 -10.51 -0.39
N GLY A 392 -14.74 -9.56 0.48
CA GLY A 392 -14.14 -8.27 0.19
C GLY A 392 -15.09 -7.13 0.49
N TRP A 393 -14.52 -5.99 0.86
CA TRP A 393 -15.28 -4.80 1.27
C TRP A 393 -16.28 -4.37 0.20
N TRP A 394 -15.91 -4.50 -1.07
CA TRP A 394 -16.71 -4.04 -2.21
C TRP A 394 -17.78 -5.04 -2.69
N HIS A 395 -18.13 -6.05 -1.89
CA HIS A 395 -19.01 -7.15 -2.29
C HIS A 395 -20.13 -7.43 -1.29
N GLY A 396 -21.32 -7.74 -1.79
CA GLY A 396 -22.43 -8.14 -0.94
C GLY A 396 -23.10 -6.97 -0.22
N LYS A 397 -23.69 -7.24 0.95
CA LYS A 397 -24.48 -6.26 1.72
C LYS A 397 -24.35 -6.47 3.22
N ASP A 398 -23.15 -6.87 3.61
CA ASP A 398 -22.80 -7.39 4.93
C ASP A 398 -21.48 -6.81 5.45
N ASN A 399 -21.06 -5.71 4.83
CA ASN A 399 -19.89 -4.91 5.18
C ASN A 399 -20.28 -3.81 6.16
N TYR A 400 -20.04 -4.05 7.44
CA TYR A 400 -20.47 -3.19 8.53
C TYR A 400 -19.37 -2.19 8.86
N ARG A 401 -19.76 -0.93 9.12
CA ARG A 401 -18.88 0.10 9.69
C ARG A 401 -19.50 0.61 10.99
N LEU A 402 -18.80 0.38 12.09
CA LEU A 402 -19.20 0.78 13.44
C LEU A 402 -18.10 1.67 14.04
N VAL A 403 -18.46 2.89 14.45
CA VAL A 403 -17.53 3.83 15.09
C VAL A 403 -18.04 4.17 16.49
N ALA A 404 -17.23 3.85 17.50
CA ALA A 404 -17.58 4.02 18.90
C ALA A 404 -16.57 4.91 19.63
N ASP A 405 -17.08 5.85 20.41
CA ASP A 405 -16.29 6.72 21.28
C ASP A 405 -16.39 6.21 22.73
N PRO A 406 -15.28 6.05 23.47
CA PRO A 406 -15.28 5.49 24.83
C PRO A 406 -16.00 6.37 25.86
N PHE A 407 -16.35 7.61 25.53
CA PHE A 407 -17.13 8.54 26.34
C PHE A 407 -18.61 8.61 25.94
N SER A 408 -19.01 7.92 24.86
CA SER A 408 -20.38 7.93 24.34
C SER A 408 -21.07 6.60 24.59
N THR A 409 -22.36 6.64 24.89
CA THR A 409 -23.24 5.46 24.94
C THR A 409 -23.91 5.16 23.60
N ARG A 410 -23.57 5.93 22.56
CA ARG A 410 -24.07 5.80 21.19
C ARG A 410 -22.91 5.71 20.21
N PHE A 411 -23.14 5.04 19.09
CA PHE A 411 -22.20 5.04 17.98
C PHE A 411 -22.10 6.43 17.35
N ASN A 412 -20.89 6.85 16.99
CA ASN A 412 -20.68 8.02 16.13
C ASN A 412 -21.06 7.67 14.68
N GLU A 413 -20.93 6.40 14.30
CA GLU A 413 -21.34 5.89 13.00
C GLU A 413 -21.80 4.43 13.12
N ILE A 414 -22.92 4.11 12.49
CA ILE A 414 -23.43 2.74 12.36
C ILE A 414 -24.16 2.59 11.03
N ARG A 415 -23.52 1.86 10.10
CA ARG A 415 -24.04 1.66 8.75
C ARG A 415 -23.49 0.38 8.12
N VAL A 416 -24.14 -0.05 7.06
CA VAL A 416 -23.77 -1.20 6.22
C VAL A 416 -23.64 -0.74 4.78
N MET A 417 -22.58 -1.18 4.12
CA MET A 417 -22.41 -0.97 2.70
C MET A 417 -23.12 -2.08 1.92
N ASP A 418 -24.05 -1.70 1.03
CA ASP A 418 -24.67 -2.60 0.06
C ASP A 418 -24.07 -2.33 -1.33
N ALA A 419 -23.18 -3.23 -1.74
CA ALA A 419 -22.51 -3.26 -3.03
C ALA A 419 -23.20 -4.23 -4.01
N THR A 420 -24.37 -4.77 -3.68
CA THR A 420 -25.10 -5.68 -4.57
C THR A 420 -25.51 -4.99 -5.87
N VAL A 421 -25.63 -5.76 -6.94
CA VAL A 421 -26.10 -5.26 -8.24
C VAL A 421 -27.47 -4.58 -8.13
N GLU A 422 -28.35 -5.08 -7.24
CA GLU A 422 -29.67 -4.48 -7.03
C GLU A 422 -29.58 -3.06 -6.45
N ALA A 423 -28.75 -2.85 -5.41
CA ALA A 423 -28.52 -1.53 -4.84
C ALA A 423 -27.85 -0.58 -5.85
N ARG A 424 -26.86 -1.07 -6.61
CA ARG A 424 -26.16 -0.29 -7.63
C ARG A 424 -27.08 0.14 -8.79
N GLU A 425 -27.93 -0.76 -9.28
CA GLU A 425 -28.93 -0.42 -10.30
C GLU A 425 -29.97 0.57 -9.77
N PHE A 426 -30.38 0.44 -8.50
CA PHE A 426 -31.25 1.43 -7.87
C PHE A 426 -30.58 2.80 -7.79
N ARG A 427 -29.33 2.89 -7.31
CA ARG A 427 -28.55 4.14 -7.29
C ARG A 427 -28.44 4.78 -8.67
N LYS A 428 -28.18 3.97 -9.70
CA LYS A 428 -28.11 4.41 -11.10
C LYS A 428 -29.45 4.94 -11.59
N SER A 429 -30.58 4.31 -11.20
CA SER A 429 -31.93 4.79 -11.53
C SER A 429 -32.25 6.18 -10.93
N LEU A 430 -31.55 6.57 -9.85
CA LEU A 430 -31.61 7.90 -9.24
C LEU A 430 -30.68 8.91 -9.93
N GLY A 431 -29.94 8.51 -10.96
CA GLY A 431 -28.94 9.34 -11.63
C GLY A 431 -27.66 9.56 -10.82
N LYS A 432 -27.39 8.74 -9.80
CA LYS A 432 -26.24 8.87 -8.89
C LYS A 432 -25.05 7.93 -9.21
N GLY A 433 -24.99 7.45 -10.46
CA GLY A 433 -23.96 6.51 -10.92
C GLY A 433 -24.18 5.06 -10.48
N PHE A 434 -23.28 4.16 -10.88
CA PHE A 434 -23.36 2.72 -10.63
C PHE A 434 -22.41 2.28 -9.52
N TYR A 435 -22.65 2.82 -8.32
CA TYR A 435 -21.84 2.63 -7.12
C TYR A 435 -22.65 2.00 -6.00
N GLU A 436 -21.96 1.55 -4.96
CA GLU A 436 -22.54 1.09 -3.70
C GLU A 436 -23.45 2.14 -3.04
N MET A 437 -24.25 1.67 -2.09
CA MET A 437 -25.08 2.53 -1.25
C MET A 437 -24.86 2.19 0.21
N TRP A 438 -24.93 3.20 1.07
CA TRP A 438 -25.00 2.99 2.52
C TRP A 438 -26.44 2.78 2.96
N ASP A 439 -26.66 1.87 3.92
CA ASP A 439 -27.99 1.52 4.40
C ASP A 439 -28.70 2.62 5.19
N ASP A 440 -27.99 3.70 5.51
CA ASP A 440 -28.46 4.92 6.16
C ASP A 440 -28.77 6.06 5.18
N GLU A 441 -28.52 5.89 3.87
CA GLU A 441 -28.94 6.86 2.85
C GLU A 441 -30.48 6.95 2.80
N PRO A 442 -31.08 8.15 2.78
CA PRO A 442 -32.54 8.30 2.78
C PRO A 442 -33.26 7.53 1.66
N GLU A 443 -32.69 7.52 0.46
CA GLU A 443 -33.26 6.80 -0.68
C GLU A 443 -33.13 5.28 -0.53
N TYR A 444 -32.03 4.79 0.06
CA TYR A 444 -31.85 3.38 0.37
C TYR A 444 -32.88 2.92 1.39
N ILE A 445 -33.04 3.66 2.50
CA ILE A 445 -34.03 3.37 3.55
C ILE A 445 -35.44 3.30 2.95
N GLY A 446 -35.80 4.24 2.07
CA GLY A 446 -37.10 4.25 1.42
C GLY A 446 -37.37 3.04 0.52
N LYS A 447 -36.32 2.43 -0.05
CA LYS A 447 -36.43 1.31 -1.00
C LYS A 447 -36.27 -0.07 -0.35
N PHE A 448 -35.23 -0.24 0.45
CA PHE A 448 -34.80 -1.53 1.01
C PHE A 448 -35.03 -1.63 2.52
N GLY A 449 -35.15 -0.49 3.19
CA GLY A 449 -35.15 -0.41 4.65
C GLY A 449 -33.75 -0.62 5.24
N ARG A 450 -33.53 -0.05 6.42
CA ARG A 450 -32.23 -0.08 7.11
C ARG A 450 -31.80 -1.51 7.48
N ILE A 451 -30.53 -1.87 7.30
CA ILE A 451 -30.03 -3.21 7.65
C ILE A 451 -29.76 -3.28 9.15
N ILE A 452 -29.01 -2.32 9.69
CA ILE A 452 -28.76 -2.16 11.13
C ILE A 452 -28.92 -0.70 11.56
N ASP A 453 -29.31 -0.49 12.80
CA ASP A 453 -29.32 0.82 13.46
C ASP A 453 -28.79 0.72 14.90
N GLU A 454 -28.74 1.86 15.59
CA GLU A 454 -28.29 1.92 16.99
C GLU A 454 -29.09 1.01 17.94
N SER A 455 -30.36 0.69 17.61
CA SER A 455 -31.17 -0.22 18.43
C SER A 455 -30.86 -1.69 18.17
N SER A 456 -30.18 -1.97 17.06
CA SER A 456 -29.82 -3.32 16.62
C SER A 456 -28.57 -3.84 17.31
N VAL A 457 -27.65 -2.96 17.76
CA VAL A 457 -26.34 -3.34 18.31
C VAL A 457 -26.22 -2.81 19.74
N GLU A 458 -25.84 -3.67 20.68
CA GLU A 458 -25.60 -3.26 22.07
C GLU A 458 -24.18 -2.70 22.21
N LEU A 459 -24.07 -1.47 22.71
CA LEU A 459 -22.81 -0.79 23.00
C LEU A 459 -22.68 -0.54 24.50
N PHE A 460 -21.53 -0.92 25.06
CA PHE A 460 -21.12 -0.56 26.42
C PHE A 460 -19.79 0.18 26.33
N THR A 461 -19.72 1.34 26.97
CA THR A 461 -18.50 2.12 27.07
C THR A 461 -18.24 2.53 28.51
N LYS A 462 -16.96 2.64 28.87
CA LYS A 462 -16.58 3.09 30.21
C LYS A 462 -15.18 3.68 30.21
N ALA A 463 -15.08 4.93 30.65
CA ALA A 463 -13.82 5.58 30.97
C ALA A 463 -13.45 5.37 32.44
N TYR A 464 -12.19 5.04 32.69
CA TYR A 464 -11.53 5.03 33.99
C TYR A 464 -10.41 6.08 33.98
N GLU A 465 -9.69 6.22 35.09
CA GLU A 465 -8.57 7.17 35.19
C GLU A 465 -7.41 6.82 34.25
N ASP A 466 -7.15 5.52 34.06
CA ASP A 466 -5.99 4.97 33.36
C ASP A 466 -6.34 4.13 32.12
N LYS A 467 -7.63 3.99 31.80
CA LYS A 467 -8.08 3.18 30.67
C LYS A 467 -9.49 3.46 30.18
N TYR A 468 -9.76 3.01 28.96
CA TYR A 468 -11.01 3.20 28.24
C TYR A 468 -11.49 1.85 27.70
N LEU A 469 -12.75 1.52 27.97
CA LEU A 469 -13.35 0.26 27.54
C LEU A 469 -14.44 0.52 26.53
N ILE A 470 -14.45 -0.25 25.45
CA ILE A 470 -15.55 -0.34 24.48
C ILE A 470 -15.91 -1.82 24.33
N LYS A 471 -17.19 -2.15 24.40
CA LYS A 471 -17.71 -3.49 24.17
C LYS A 471 -18.94 -3.41 23.28
N ILE A 472 -18.92 -4.21 22.22
CA ILE A 472 -19.92 -4.23 21.17
C ILE A 472 -20.46 -5.65 21.07
N LYS A 473 -21.79 -5.76 21.01
CA LYS A 473 -22.49 -7.03 20.81
C LYS A 473 -23.41 -6.89 19.61
N ILE A 474 -23.06 -7.62 18.55
CA ILE A 474 -23.65 -7.53 17.22
C ILE A 474 -24.51 -8.77 16.99
N PRO A 475 -25.84 -8.65 16.75
CA PRO A 475 -26.68 -9.81 16.53
C PRO A 475 -26.53 -10.39 15.12
N ASN A 476 -26.94 -11.65 14.97
CA ASN A 476 -27.34 -12.17 13.67
C ASN A 476 -28.43 -11.28 13.05
N ASN A 477 -28.33 -11.05 11.75
CA ASN A 477 -29.27 -10.22 11.01
C ASN A 477 -29.86 -10.99 9.83
N ASN A 478 -31.17 -11.20 9.86
CA ASN A 478 -31.88 -11.94 8.81
C ASN A 478 -32.05 -11.16 7.50
N ARG A 479 -31.64 -9.88 7.45
CA ARG A 479 -31.65 -9.05 6.22
C ARG A 479 -30.44 -9.29 5.34
N ILE A 480 -29.42 -9.97 5.85
CA ILE A 480 -28.18 -10.32 5.16
C ILE A 480 -28.03 -11.84 5.07
N PRO A 481 -27.27 -12.37 4.10
CA PRO A 481 -27.12 -13.83 3.92
C PRO A 481 -26.22 -14.50 4.98
N PHE A 482 -25.46 -13.72 5.75
CA PHE A 482 -24.56 -14.27 6.76
C PHE A 482 -25.30 -14.75 8.02
N GLN A 483 -24.80 -15.84 8.61
CA GLN A 483 -25.26 -16.40 9.87
C GLN A 483 -24.06 -16.89 10.67
N LEU A 484 -23.99 -16.51 11.95
CA LEU A 484 -22.95 -16.97 12.88
C LEU A 484 -23.04 -18.49 13.07
N LYS A 485 -22.01 -19.19 12.57
CA LYS A 485 -21.92 -20.64 12.63
C LYS A 485 -20.46 -21.07 12.68
N GLU A 486 -20.21 -22.18 13.36
CA GLU A 486 -18.89 -22.79 13.46
C GLU A 486 -18.27 -23.03 12.09
N ASN A 487 -16.96 -22.80 11.99
CA ASN A 487 -16.12 -22.85 10.80
C ASN A 487 -16.45 -21.82 9.71
N LYS A 488 -17.30 -20.82 9.98
CA LYS A 488 -17.39 -19.63 9.13
C LYS A 488 -16.17 -18.73 9.34
N GLN A 489 -15.74 -18.07 8.28
CA GLN A 489 -14.72 -17.04 8.32
C GLN A 489 -15.39 -15.67 8.16
N ILE A 490 -14.87 -14.68 8.88
CA ILE A 490 -15.24 -13.27 8.76
C ILE A 490 -13.96 -12.44 8.60
N GLY A 491 -14.04 -11.37 7.83
CA GLY A 491 -13.02 -10.34 7.73
C GLY A 491 -13.29 -9.21 8.73
N PHE A 492 -12.24 -8.65 9.34
CA PHE A 492 -12.36 -7.47 10.18
C PHE A 492 -11.14 -6.56 10.02
N ARG A 493 -11.38 -5.27 10.22
CA ARG A 493 -10.35 -4.25 10.27
C ARG A 493 -10.65 -3.35 11.46
N ILE A 494 -9.61 -3.10 12.26
CA ILE A 494 -9.70 -2.30 13.47
C ILE A 494 -8.66 -1.19 13.41
N TYR A 495 -9.11 0.04 13.56
CA TYR A 495 -8.24 1.21 13.63
C TYR A 495 -8.81 2.26 14.59
N PHE A 496 -7.95 3.19 14.97
CA PHE A 496 -8.23 4.17 16.00
C PHE A 496 -7.96 5.57 15.48
N THR A 497 -8.79 6.52 15.90
CA THR A 497 -8.53 7.94 15.68
C THR A 497 -8.68 8.71 16.98
N ALA A 498 -7.81 9.68 17.22
CA ALA A 498 -7.97 10.65 18.29
C ALA A 498 -8.17 12.06 17.71
N GLN A 499 -9.12 12.79 18.26
CA GLN A 499 -9.26 14.22 17.95
C GLN A 499 -8.23 14.99 18.78
N GLU A 500 -7.08 15.33 18.18
CA GLU A 500 -6.16 16.25 18.84
C GLU A 500 -6.69 17.69 18.82
N LEU A 501 -6.41 18.41 19.91
CA LEU A 501 -6.43 19.86 19.98
C LEU A 501 -5.25 20.43 19.17
N GLY A 502 -5.30 20.37 17.83
CA GLY A 502 -4.29 21.06 17.02
C GLY A 502 -3.77 20.34 15.77
N SER A 503 -4.65 20.12 14.79
CA SER A 503 -4.32 20.04 13.35
C SER A 503 -3.67 18.77 12.76
N THR A 504 -3.30 17.75 13.54
CA THR A 504 -3.00 16.40 13.02
C THR A 504 -4.04 15.40 13.50
N LYS A 505 -4.59 14.58 12.59
CA LYS A 505 -5.45 13.45 12.97
C LYS A 505 -4.53 12.32 13.41
N SER A 506 -4.35 12.15 14.71
CA SER A 506 -3.63 11.00 15.26
C SER A 506 -4.43 9.72 15.01
N TRP A 507 -3.73 8.69 14.55
CA TRP A 507 -4.35 7.41 14.21
C TRP A 507 -3.39 6.24 14.44
N ALA A 508 -3.99 5.07 14.57
CA ALA A 508 -3.32 3.79 14.79
C ALA A 508 -4.13 2.65 14.18
N THR A 509 -3.48 1.53 13.87
CA THR A 509 -4.13 0.32 13.34
C THR A 509 -3.65 -0.89 14.10
N VAL A 510 -4.57 -1.85 14.30
CA VAL A 510 -4.23 -3.15 14.87
C VAL A 510 -3.46 -4.00 13.86
N PHE A 511 -3.79 -3.85 12.58
CA PHE A 511 -3.17 -4.57 11.48
C PHE A 511 -2.85 -3.64 10.30
N GLU A 512 -2.29 -4.19 9.21
CA GLU A 512 -1.99 -3.40 8.02
C GLU A 512 -3.19 -2.57 7.55
N GLN A 513 -2.95 -1.27 7.35
CA GLN A 513 -4.00 -0.30 7.04
C GLN A 513 -4.73 -0.65 5.73
N TYR A 514 -6.06 -0.72 5.82
CA TYR A 514 -7.02 -1.12 4.78
C TYR A 514 -7.19 -2.62 4.51
N GLU A 515 -6.33 -3.49 5.04
CA GLU A 515 -6.50 -4.93 4.91
C GLU A 515 -7.59 -5.48 5.86
N PHE A 516 -8.28 -6.52 5.42
CA PHE A 516 -9.24 -7.27 6.25
C PHE A 516 -8.61 -8.56 6.74
N PHE A 517 -8.47 -8.67 8.06
CA PHE A 517 -7.90 -9.83 8.72
C PHE A 517 -8.98 -10.86 8.95
N GLN A 518 -8.62 -12.14 8.78
CA GLN A 518 -9.59 -13.22 8.82
C GLN A 518 -9.55 -13.95 10.14
N VAL A 519 -10.72 -14.14 10.73
CA VAL A 519 -10.88 -15.07 11.85
C VAL A 519 -11.92 -16.12 11.53
N THR A 520 -11.65 -17.34 11.99
CA THR A 520 -12.57 -18.47 11.90
C THR A 520 -13.35 -18.59 13.20
N LEU A 521 -14.67 -18.71 13.11
CA LEU A 521 -15.56 -19.00 14.22
C LEU A 521 -15.34 -20.45 14.68
N LYS A 522 -14.77 -20.67 15.86
CA LYS A 522 -14.49 -22.00 16.41
C LYS A 522 -15.33 -22.33 17.63
#